data_AF-A0A3C0VXD7-F1
#
_entry.id   AF-A0A3C0VXD7-F1
#
_cell.length_a   1.000
_cell.length_b   1.000
_cell.length_c   1.000
_cell.angle_alpha   90.00
_cell.angle_beta   90.00
_cell.angle_gamma   90.00
#
_symmetry.space_group_name_H-M   'P 1'
#
loop_
_entity.id
_entity.type
_entity.pdbx_description
1 polymer ?
#
loop_
_entity_poly.entity_id
_entity_poly.type
_entity_poly.pdbx_seq_one_letter_code
_entity_poly.pdbx_strand_id
1 'polypeptide(L)'
;FRLPYGPKELDGRIQRDPMPAAEIPIVAYDFGVKYNILRMLRQSGFKVTVLPANTPAEEALKHNPAGVFLSNGPGDPAAVTYAA
;
A
#
# COMPACT_ATOMS: atom_id res chain seq x y z
N PHE A 1 2.33 21.32 -27.28
CA PHE A 1 3.74 21.00 -26.95
C PHE A 1 3.93 19.50 -27.07
N ARG A 2 4.75 19.03 -28.02
CA ARG A 2 5.11 17.62 -28.17
C ARG A 2 6.49 17.47 -27.53
N LEU A 3 6.55 16.93 -26.32
CA LEU A 3 7.83 16.64 -25.68
C LEU A 3 8.60 15.66 -26.58
N PRO A 4 9.87 15.94 -26.95
CA PRO A 4 10.67 14.98 -27.66
C PRO A 4 10.77 13.73 -26.79
N TYR A 5 10.33 12.58 -27.33
CA TYR A 5 10.53 11.30 -26.66
C TYR A 5 12.04 11.04 -26.64
N GLY A 6 12.59 10.85 -25.44
CA GLY A 6 13.95 10.34 -25.30
C GLY A 6 14.07 8.94 -25.92
N PRO A 7 15.30 8.42 -26.05
CA PRO A 7 15.52 7.06 -26.53
C PRO A 7 14.63 6.08 -25.76
N LYS A 8 13.91 5.20 -26.47
CA LYS A 8 12.99 4.22 -25.83
C LYS A 8 13.69 3.38 -24.75
N GLU A 9 14.98 3.13 -24.94
CA GLU A 9 15.87 2.40 -24.01
C GLU A 9 16.08 3.12 -22.67
N LEU A 10 15.89 4.44 -22.62
CA LEU A 10 15.99 5.29 -21.43
C LEU A 10 14.61 5.70 -20.88
N ASP A 11 13.52 5.24 -21.48
CA ASP A 11 12.19 5.52 -20.97
C ASP A 11 11.90 4.62 -19.76
N GLY A 12 12.07 5.17 -18.56
CA GLY A 12 11.73 4.49 -17.30
C GLY A 12 10.26 4.08 -17.16
N ARG A 13 9.37 4.49 -18.08
CA ARG A 13 8.01 3.95 -18.18
C ARG A 13 7.97 2.55 -18.80
N ILE A 14 8.97 2.24 -19.63
CA ILE A 14 9.13 0.99 -20.38
C ILE A 14 10.04 0.02 -19.61
N GLN A 15 11.09 0.53 -18.96
CA GLN A 15 12.00 -0.27 -18.14
C GLN A 15 11.39 -0.49 -16.75
N ARG A 16 10.67 -1.59 -16.57
CA ARG A 16 10.19 -2.05 -15.26
C ARG A 16 11.10 -3.17 -14.79
N ASP A 17 12.01 -2.84 -13.88
CA ASP A 17 12.71 -3.89 -13.14
C ASP A 17 11.67 -4.79 -12.44
N PRO A 18 11.89 -6.10 -12.41
CA PRO A 18 11.01 -7.00 -11.68
C PRO A 18 10.92 -6.55 -10.23
N MET A 19 9.68 -6.50 -9.70
CA MET A 19 9.50 -6.13 -8.30
C MET A 19 10.21 -7.16 -7.41
N PRO A 20 10.89 -6.72 -6.33
CA PRO A 20 11.56 -7.64 -5.40
C PRO A 20 10.56 -8.64 -4.80
N ALA A 21 11.03 -9.74 -4.23
CA ALA A 21 10.13 -10.65 -3.51
C ALA A 21 9.41 -9.91 -2.36
N ALA A 22 8.14 -10.23 -2.12
CA ALA A 22 7.37 -9.72 -0.99
C ALA A 22 7.06 -10.86 -0.04
N GLU A 23 7.82 -10.94 1.05
CA GLU A 23 7.82 -12.10 1.95
C GLU A 23 7.29 -11.75 3.33
N ILE A 24 7.42 -10.49 3.77
CA ILE A 24 7.02 -10.05 5.11
C ILE A 24 5.50 -9.78 5.09
N PRO A 25 4.65 -10.63 5.69
CA PRO A 25 3.21 -10.44 5.65
C PRO A 25 2.82 -9.28 6.55
N ILE A 26 2.09 -8.31 6.02
CA ILE A 26 1.50 -7.24 6.83
C ILE A 26 0.02 -7.09 6.47
N VAL A 27 -0.76 -6.68 7.45
CA VAL A 27 -2.15 -6.27 7.25
C VAL A 27 -2.20 -4.75 7.23
N ALA A 28 -2.84 -4.17 6.22
CA ALA A 28 -3.05 -2.74 6.08
C ALA A 28 -4.53 -2.41 6.19
N TYR A 29 -4.91 -1.58 7.15
CA TYR A 29 -6.28 -1.06 7.26
C TYR A 29 -6.46 0.13 6.32
N ASP A 30 -7.47 0.07 5.45
CA ASP A 30 -7.79 1.12 4.48
C ASP A 30 -8.73 2.17 5.07
N PHE A 31 -8.15 3.32 5.45
CA PHE A 31 -8.85 4.52 5.87
C PHE A 31 -9.00 5.53 4.72
N GLY A 32 -8.54 5.19 3.52
CA GLY A 32 -8.28 6.11 2.40
C GLY A 32 -6.82 6.07 1.94
N VAL A 33 -6.25 4.87 1.87
CA VAL A 33 -4.84 4.64 1.57
C VAL A 33 -4.48 5.15 0.17
N LYS A 34 -3.38 5.89 0.08
CA LYS A 34 -2.83 6.30 -1.22
C LYS A 34 -2.15 5.12 -1.90
N TYR A 35 -2.43 4.90 -3.19
CA TYR A 35 -1.81 3.84 -4.00
C TYR A 35 -0.27 3.82 -3.89
N ASN A 36 0.36 4.99 -3.83
CA ASN A 36 1.82 5.08 -3.75
C ASN A 36 2.40 4.48 -2.45
N ILE A 37 1.64 4.49 -1.35
CA ILE A 37 2.05 3.85 -0.09
C ILE A 37 2.10 2.34 -0.27
N LEU A 38 1.05 1.74 -0.84
CA LEU A 38 1.02 0.30 -1.11
C LEU A 38 2.13 -0.11 -2.09
N ARG A 39 2.38 0.73 -3.11
CA ARG A 39 3.51 0.54 -4.03
C ARG A 39 4.85 0.53 -3.30
N MET A 40 5.10 1.51 -2.42
CA MET A 40 6.36 1.60 -1.67
C MET A 40 6.53 0.43 -0.69
N LEU A 41 5.46 0.02 -0.01
CA LEU A 41 5.48 -1.16 0.87
C LEU A 41 5.82 -2.42 0.07
N ARG A 42 5.18 -2.61 -1.09
CA ARG A 42 5.48 -3.74 -1.98
C ARG A 42 6.93 -3.71 -2.47
N GLN A 43 7.45 -2.55 -2.86
CA GLN A 43 8.84 -2.38 -3.27
C GLN A 43 9.83 -2.63 -2.12
N SER A 44 9.42 -2.45 -0.87
CA SER A 44 10.24 -2.69 0.32
C SER A 44 10.20 -4.15 0.81
N GLY A 45 9.51 -5.05 0.08
CA GLY A 45 9.46 -6.47 0.40
C GLY A 45 8.29 -6.91 1.29
N PHE A 46 7.31 -6.03 1.51
CA PHE A 46 6.10 -6.37 2.27
C PHE A 46 5.04 -7.03 1.38
N LYS A 47 4.51 -8.15 1.86
CA LYS A 47 3.31 -8.80 1.33
C LYS A 47 2.09 -8.23 2.04
N VAL A 48 1.45 -7.26 1.40
CA VAL A 48 0.36 -6.48 2.01
C VAL A 48 -1.00 -7.12 1.75
N THR A 49 -1.75 -7.38 2.80
CA THR A 49 -3.18 -7.70 2.75
C THR A 49 -3.96 -6.47 3.21
N VAL A 50 -4.80 -5.91 2.36
CA VAL A 50 -5.60 -4.72 2.68
C VAL A 50 -6.95 -5.16 3.24
N LEU A 51 -7.33 -4.61 4.39
CA LEU A 51 -8.63 -4.83 5.05
C LEU A 51 -9.41 -3.51 5.15
N PRO A 52 -10.75 -3.56 5.07
CA PRO A 52 -11.60 -2.41 5.41
C PRO A 52 -11.30 -1.86 6.81
N ALA A 53 -11.46 -0.54 6.98
CA ALA A 53 -11.20 0.10 8.27
C ALA A 53 -12.03 -0.42 9.45
N ASN A 54 -13.24 -0.92 9.19
CA ASN A 54 -14.14 -1.46 10.21
C ASN A 54 -13.90 -2.95 10.51
N THR A 55 -12.88 -3.57 9.92
CA THR A 55 -12.57 -4.99 10.16
C THR A 55 -12.08 -5.19 11.60
N PRO A 56 -12.69 -6.11 12.37
CA PRO A 56 -12.24 -6.37 13.74
C PRO A 56 -10.78 -6.82 13.80
N ALA A 57 -10.07 -6.42 14.86
CA ALA A 57 -8.67 -6.80 15.05
C ALA A 57 -8.46 -8.33 15.07
N GLU A 58 -9.43 -9.09 15.59
CA GLU A 58 -9.40 -10.55 15.57
C GLU A 58 -9.35 -11.13 14.16
N GLU A 59 -10.01 -10.49 13.20
CA GLU A 59 -9.98 -10.91 11.80
C GLU A 59 -8.64 -10.59 11.15
N ALA A 60 -8.07 -9.41 11.46
CA ALA A 60 -6.71 -9.05 11.02
C ALA A 60 -5.66 -10.06 11.52
N LEU A 61 -5.77 -10.51 12.77
CA LEU A 61 -4.83 -11.48 13.35
C LEU A 61 -4.91 -12.87 12.70
N LYS A 62 -6.05 -13.26 12.12
CA LYS A 62 -6.20 -14.53 11.38
C LYS A 62 -5.30 -14.61 10.15
N HIS A 63 -4.84 -13.46 9.64
CA HIS A 63 -3.88 -13.41 8.54
C HIS A 63 -2.44 -13.71 8.97
N ASN A 64 -2.19 -13.95 10.27
CA ASN A 64 -0.87 -14.14 10.88
C ASN A 64 0.16 -13.09 10.40
N PRO A 65 -0.16 -11.78 10.51
CA PRO A 65 0.74 -10.75 10.02
C PRO A 65 1.98 -10.60 10.92
N ALA A 66 3.12 -10.28 10.30
CA ALA A 66 4.31 -9.82 11.00
C ALA A 66 4.15 -8.38 11.52
N GLY A 67 3.17 -7.63 11.01
CA GLY A 67 2.85 -6.28 11.48
C GLY A 67 1.54 -5.73 10.92
N VAL A 68 1.01 -4.70 11.58
CA VAL A 68 -0.20 -3.99 11.17
C VAL A 68 0.17 -2.58 10.73
N PHE A 69 -0.35 -2.17 9.57
CA PHE A 69 -0.21 -0.84 9.01
C PHE A 69 -1.57 -0.13 9.05
N LEU A 70 -1.62 1.03 9.70
CA LEU A 70 -2.80 1.89 9.69
C LEU A 70 -2.57 2.95 8.62
N SER A 71 -3.35 2.89 7.54
CA SER A 71 -3.19 3.85 6.45
C SER A 71 -3.67 5.25 6.82
N ASN A 72 -3.31 6.21 6.00
CA ASN A 72 -3.91 7.53 6.07
C ASN A 72 -5.40 7.48 5.70
N GLY A 73 -6.20 8.38 6.26
CA GLY A 73 -7.54 8.68 5.76
C GLY A 73 -7.70 10.14 5.30
N PRO A 74 -8.77 10.47 4.56
CA PRO A 74 -9.11 11.84 4.25
C PRO A 74 -9.77 12.51 5.46
N GLY A 75 -9.23 13.65 5.91
CA GLY A 75 -9.81 14.44 7.01
C GLY A 75 -9.17 14.19 8.38
N ASP A 76 -9.81 14.74 9.43
CA ASP A 76 -9.38 14.67 10.83
C ASP A 76 -9.77 13.32 11.46
N PRO A 77 -8.83 12.54 12.03
CA PRO A 77 -9.12 11.29 12.73
C PRO A 77 -10.19 11.41 13.82
N ALA A 78 -10.33 12.59 14.45
CA ALA A 78 -11.32 12.83 15.48
C ALA A 78 -12.78 12.84 14.98
N ALA A 79 -13.01 12.92 13.67
CA ALA A 79 -14.33 12.91 13.05
C ALA A 79 -14.79 11.50 12.60
N VAL A 80 -13.97 10.47 12.82
CA VAL A 80 -14.15 9.13 12.26
C VAL A 80 -14.79 8.20 13.30
N THR A 81 -16.10 8.03 13.24
CA THR A 81 -16.88 7.23 14.20
C THR A 81 -16.80 5.71 13.99
N TYR A 82 -16.09 5.22 12.96
CA TYR A 82 -15.95 3.80 12.68
C TYR A 82 -14.61 3.18 13.15
N ALA A 83 -13.72 3.99 13.73
CA ALA A 83 -12.37 3.58 14.15
C ALA A 83 -12.25 3.53 15.69
N ALA A 84 -13.29 3.08 16.38
CA ALA A 84 -13.35 2.92 17.83
C ALA A 84 -13.27 1.44 18.22
#